data_AF-A0A4P9J8V6-F1
#
_entry.id   AF-A0A4P9J8V6-F1
#
_cell.length_a   1.000
_cell.length_b   1.000
_cell.length_c   1.000
_cell.angle_alpha   90.00
_cell.angle_beta   90.00
_cell.angle_gamma   90.00
#
_symmetry.space_group_name_H-M   'P 1'
#
loop_
_entity.id
_entity.type
_entity.pdbx_description
1 polymer ?
#
loop_
_entity_poly.entity_id
_entity_poly.type
_entity_poly.pdbx_seq_one_letter_code
_entity_poly.pdbx_strand_id
1 'polypeptide(L)'
;MTVREAVSRWTISRCEPLVSDAYRSAASDELRRLSATEPQWFGLWAAGVLTDLVESLDPEDPWRNTSEADGVVVLPDGSPFGTWRNATDLLPVPVEADPALDVGLAALAEPLGLASTRAWLAARSGREAVVAELAAIDVGGAYPVAVPAIEWAMFRRRLFMGQEDAYIPQACIAWAARAEHIARAEAWDESGAARLRAGSRVEPGSWRLLA
;
A
#
# COMPACT_ATOMS: atom_id res chain seq x y z
N MET A 1 -13.65 -13.37 15.98
CA MET A 1 -13.11 -12.85 14.71
C MET A 1 -11.62 -13.10 14.73
N THR A 2 -11.11 -13.84 13.75
CA THR A 2 -9.67 -14.12 13.63
C THR A 2 -8.98 -13.02 12.82
N VAL A 3 -7.66 -12.89 13.01
CA VAL A 3 -6.79 -12.04 12.19
C VAL A 3 -7.02 -12.29 10.69
N ARG A 4 -7.02 -13.57 10.30
CA ARG A 4 -7.20 -13.99 8.91
C ARG A 4 -8.55 -13.53 8.34
N GLU A 5 -9.65 -13.67 9.10
CA GLU A 5 -10.97 -13.21 8.67
C GLU A 5 -11.02 -11.70 8.44
N ALA A 6 -10.46 -10.91 9.36
CA ALA A 6 -10.44 -9.45 9.26
C ALA A 6 -9.64 -8.98 8.03
N VAL A 7 -8.44 -9.54 7.82
CA VAL A 7 -7.61 -9.23 6.64
C VAL A 7 -8.30 -9.68 5.35
N SER A 8 -8.90 -10.86 5.32
CA SER A 8 -9.64 -11.34 4.14
C SER A 8 -10.78 -10.41 3.77
N ARG A 9 -11.62 -10.01 4.72
CA ARG A 9 -12.76 -9.11 4.45
C ARG A 9 -12.30 -7.73 4.01
N TRP A 10 -11.28 -7.18 4.66
CA TRP A 10 -10.70 -5.90 4.25
C TRP A 10 -10.14 -5.98 2.83
N THR A 11 -9.37 -7.02 2.52
CA THR A 11 -8.81 -7.26 1.18
C THR A 11 -9.90 -7.39 0.12
N ILE A 12 -10.93 -8.21 0.38
CA ILE A 12 -12.08 -8.39 -0.53
C ILE A 12 -12.74 -7.04 -0.78
N SER A 13 -12.95 -6.23 0.27
CA SER A 13 -13.57 -4.91 0.11
C SER A 13 -12.77 -3.97 -0.81
N ARG A 14 -11.46 -4.16 -0.96
CA ARG A 14 -10.59 -3.33 -1.82
C ARG A 14 -10.37 -3.90 -3.21
N CYS A 15 -10.57 -5.20 -3.41
CA CYS A 15 -10.36 -5.88 -4.68
C CYS A 15 -11.64 -6.18 -5.45
N GLU A 16 -12.79 -6.24 -4.76
CA GLU A 16 -14.09 -6.46 -5.39
C GLU A 16 -14.92 -5.17 -5.34
N PRO A 17 -15.08 -4.44 -6.46
CA PRO A 17 -15.83 -3.19 -6.47
C PRO A 17 -17.33 -3.39 -6.18
N LEU A 18 -17.89 -4.59 -6.41
CA LEU A 18 -19.32 -4.86 -6.29
C LEU A 18 -19.78 -5.27 -4.88
N VAL A 19 -18.89 -5.26 -3.88
CA VAL A 19 -19.32 -5.43 -2.49
C VAL A 19 -20.15 -4.23 -2.02
N SER A 20 -21.12 -4.47 -1.13
CA SER A 20 -21.94 -3.38 -0.59
C SER A 20 -21.13 -2.40 0.26
N ASP A 21 -21.58 -1.15 0.32
CA ASP A 21 -20.98 -0.12 1.18
C ASP A 21 -20.95 -0.53 2.64
N ALA A 22 -22.02 -1.21 3.10
CA ALA A 22 -22.10 -1.75 4.46
C ALA A 22 -21.00 -2.78 4.73
N TYR A 23 -20.69 -3.66 3.76
CA TYR A 23 -19.59 -4.61 3.87
C TYR A 23 -18.24 -3.90 3.92
N ARG A 24 -18.02 -2.90 3.04
CA ARG A 24 -16.79 -2.11 2.98
C ARG A 24 -16.51 -1.37 4.29
N SER A 25 -17.54 -0.74 4.86
CA SER A 25 -17.44 -0.05 6.15
C SER A 25 -17.12 -1.03 7.27
N ALA A 26 -17.88 -2.13 7.38
CA ALA A 26 -17.68 -3.13 8.42
C ALA A 26 -16.28 -3.76 8.37
N ALA A 27 -15.79 -4.11 7.18
CA ALA A 27 -14.45 -4.67 6.99
C ALA A 27 -13.33 -3.68 7.41
N SER A 28 -13.53 -2.39 7.14
CA SER A 28 -12.59 -1.33 7.55
C SER A 28 -12.58 -1.17 9.07
N ASP A 29 -13.75 -1.19 9.72
CA ASP A 29 -13.88 -1.10 11.18
C ASP A 29 -13.35 -2.34 11.90
N GLU A 30 -13.48 -3.53 11.30
CA GLU A 30 -12.89 -4.77 11.80
C GLU A 30 -11.36 -4.71 11.82
N LEU A 31 -10.74 -4.33 10.70
CA LEU A 31 -9.27 -4.21 10.62
C LEU A 31 -8.76 -3.07 11.51
N ARG A 32 -9.49 -1.95 11.61
CA ARG A 32 -9.15 -0.83 12.51
C ARG A 32 -9.17 -1.28 13.97
N ARG A 33 -10.21 -1.99 14.41
CA ARG A 33 -10.26 -2.54 15.78
C ARG A 33 -9.12 -3.52 16.02
N LEU A 34 -8.84 -4.40 15.06
CA LEU A 34 -7.73 -5.35 15.16
C LEU A 34 -6.38 -4.62 15.30
N SER A 35 -6.16 -3.53 14.56
CA SER A 35 -4.94 -2.73 14.67
C SER A 35 -4.74 -2.11 16.06
N ALA A 36 -5.83 -1.80 16.77
CA ALA A 36 -5.77 -1.24 18.11
C ALA A 36 -5.54 -2.33 19.17
N THR A 37 -6.06 -3.53 18.97
CA THR A 37 -5.89 -4.65 19.91
C THR A 37 -4.60 -5.42 19.72
N GLU A 38 -4.07 -5.46 18.49
CA GLU A 38 -2.88 -6.21 18.10
C GLU A 38 -1.89 -5.29 17.32
N PRO A 39 -1.40 -4.20 17.94
CA PRO A 39 -0.65 -3.16 17.23
C PRO A 39 0.68 -3.67 16.66
N GLN A 40 1.38 -4.56 17.38
CA GLN A 40 2.63 -5.16 16.90
C GLN A 40 2.40 -6.02 15.65
N TRP A 41 1.39 -6.89 15.68
CA TRP A 41 1.03 -7.70 14.51
C TRP A 41 0.61 -6.82 13.34
N PHE A 42 -0.21 -5.79 13.59
CA PHE A 42 -0.69 -4.90 12.54
C PHE A 42 0.46 -4.12 11.90
N GLY A 43 1.41 -3.61 12.70
CA GLY A 43 2.60 -2.93 12.20
C GLY A 43 3.43 -3.84 11.28
N LEU A 44 3.63 -5.11 11.66
CA LEU A 44 4.33 -6.11 10.84
C LEU A 44 3.59 -6.42 9.53
N TRP A 45 2.27 -6.63 9.61
CA TRP A 45 1.42 -6.90 8.45
C TRP A 45 1.45 -5.72 7.47
N ALA A 46 1.19 -4.51 7.98
CA ALA A 46 1.15 -3.29 7.17
C ALA A 46 2.50 -2.99 6.52
N ALA A 47 3.58 -3.06 7.29
CA ALA A 47 4.94 -2.85 6.80
C ALA A 47 5.31 -3.84 5.71
N GLY A 48 4.97 -5.12 5.91
CA GLY A 48 5.23 -6.17 4.95
C GLY A 48 4.46 -5.99 3.65
N VAL A 49 3.15 -5.75 3.73
CA VAL A 49 2.30 -5.51 2.56
C VAL A 49 2.77 -4.28 1.79
N LEU A 50 2.98 -3.16 2.46
CA LEU A 50 3.43 -1.92 1.80
C LEU A 50 4.78 -2.12 1.10
N THR A 51 5.75 -2.72 1.79
CA THR A 51 7.07 -3.01 1.21
C THR A 51 6.97 -3.90 -0.02
N ASP A 52 6.21 -4.99 0.05
CA ASP A 52 6.07 -5.92 -1.07
C ASP A 52 5.35 -5.28 -2.27
N LEU A 53 4.32 -4.46 -2.04
CA LEU A 53 3.62 -3.76 -3.11
C LEU A 53 4.51 -2.67 -3.75
N VAL A 54 5.26 -1.91 -2.97
CA VAL A 54 6.19 -0.88 -3.50
C VAL A 54 7.37 -1.51 -4.24
N GLU A 55 7.98 -2.56 -3.69
CA GLU A 55 9.10 -3.27 -4.33
C GLU A 55 8.72 -3.97 -5.64
N SER A 56 7.43 -4.25 -5.81
CA SER A 56 6.91 -4.95 -6.97
C SER A 56 6.42 -4.01 -8.08
N LEU A 57 6.49 -2.70 -7.89
CA LEU A 57 6.38 -1.72 -8.97
C LEU A 57 7.56 -1.82 -9.95
N ASP A 58 7.41 -1.24 -11.13
CA ASP A 58 8.50 -1.13 -12.11
C ASP A 58 9.72 -0.46 -11.43
N PRO A 59 10.94 -1.02 -11.55
CA PRO A 59 12.16 -0.37 -11.06
C PRO A 59 12.33 1.09 -11.48
N GLU A 60 11.79 1.48 -12.63
CA GLU A 60 11.88 2.84 -13.18
C GLU A 60 10.70 3.74 -12.77
N ASP A 61 9.69 3.21 -12.08
CA ASP A 61 8.51 3.97 -11.64
C ASP A 61 8.94 5.13 -10.70
N PRO A 62 8.57 6.39 -10.97
CA PRO A 62 8.89 7.50 -10.08
C PRO A 62 8.33 7.32 -8.66
N TRP A 63 7.18 6.65 -8.48
CA TRP A 63 6.61 6.39 -7.16
C TRP A 63 7.48 5.42 -6.34
N ARG A 64 8.15 4.47 -7.00
CA ARG A 64 9.12 3.56 -6.35
C ARG A 64 10.43 4.27 -5.97
N ASN A 65 10.71 5.39 -6.62
CA ASN A 65 11.97 6.13 -6.51
C ASN A 65 11.82 7.47 -5.77
N THR A 66 10.85 7.56 -4.86
CA THR A 66 10.66 8.73 -3.99
C THR A 66 11.87 9.00 -3.09
N SER A 67 12.14 10.26 -2.79
CA SER A 67 13.21 10.69 -1.88
C SER A 67 12.68 11.72 -0.88
N GLU A 68 13.54 12.25 -0.01
CA GLU A 68 13.17 13.32 0.91
C GLU A 68 13.94 14.60 0.57
N ALA A 69 13.21 15.72 0.52
CA ALA A 69 13.76 17.06 0.39
C ALA A 69 12.99 18.00 1.34
N ASP A 70 13.73 18.76 2.16
CA ASP A 70 13.17 19.72 3.12
C ASP A 70 12.06 19.15 4.03
N GLY A 71 12.20 17.89 4.44
CA GLY A 71 11.25 17.21 5.33
C GLY A 71 9.97 16.69 4.64
N VAL A 72 9.90 16.81 3.31
CA VAL A 72 8.79 16.36 2.45
C VAL A 72 9.26 15.24 1.54
N VAL A 73 8.39 14.26 1.30
CA VAL A 73 8.66 13.18 0.35
C VAL A 73 8.38 13.68 -1.06
N VAL A 74 9.35 13.51 -1.95
CA VAL A 74 9.32 14.03 -3.33
C VAL A 74 9.54 12.92 -4.36
N LEU A 75 8.98 13.09 -5.55
CA LEU A 75 9.29 12.31 -6.73
C LEU A 75 10.68 12.67 -7.29
N PRO A 76 11.25 11.88 -8.23
CA PRO A 76 12.54 12.18 -8.85
C PRO A 76 12.65 13.55 -9.54
N ASP A 77 11.53 14.13 -9.97
CA ASP A 77 11.46 15.47 -10.57
C ASP A 77 11.43 16.60 -9.52
N GLY A 78 11.46 16.28 -8.23
CA GLY A 78 11.39 17.21 -7.10
C GLY A 78 9.97 17.62 -6.72
N SER A 79 8.94 17.15 -7.42
CA SER A 79 7.55 17.44 -7.06
C SER A 79 7.11 16.70 -5.78
N PRO A 80 6.23 17.27 -4.94
CA PRO A 80 5.74 16.59 -3.74
C PRO A 80 4.99 15.29 -4.08
N PHE A 81 5.27 14.23 -3.32
CA PHE A 81 4.55 12.97 -3.36
C PHE A 81 3.34 12.98 -2.42
N GLY A 82 2.26 12.30 -2.79
CA GLY A 82 1.04 12.16 -1.99
C GLY A 82 -0.16 12.95 -2.50
N THR A 83 -0.15 13.44 -3.75
CA THR A 83 -1.32 14.07 -4.38
C THR A 83 -1.73 13.36 -5.67
N TRP A 84 -3.00 13.45 -6.09
CA TRP A 84 -3.48 12.83 -7.33
C TRP A 84 -2.65 13.20 -8.57
N ARG A 85 -2.00 14.38 -8.57
CA ARG A 85 -1.10 14.83 -9.63
C ARG A 85 0.05 13.86 -9.88
N ASN A 86 0.45 13.09 -8.87
CA ASN A 86 1.51 12.09 -9.05
C ASN A 86 1.10 10.98 -10.02
N ALA A 87 -0.21 10.75 -10.27
CA ALA A 87 -0.69 9.71 -11.18
C ALA A 87 -0.84 10.19 -12.64
N THR A 88 -0.67 11.49 -12.89
CA THR A 88 -0.81 12.03 -14.26
C THR A 88 0.36 11.68 -15.17
N ASP A 89 1.39 11.02 -14.63
CA ASP A 89 2.48 10.45 -15.42
C ASP A 89 2.03 9.22 -16.21
N LEU A 90 0.98 8.52 -15.78
CA LEU A 90 0.41 7.35 -16.47
C LEU A 90 -1.04 7.54 -16.90
N LEU A 91 -1.73 8.54 -16.34
CA LEU A 91 -3.12 8.85 -16.66
C LEU A 91 -3.20 10.19 -17.39
N PRO A 92 -3.74 10.25 -18.61
CA PRO A 92 -3.87 11.49 -19.37
C PRO A 92 -5.06 12.31 -18.82
N VAL A 93 -4.81 13.03 -17.74
CA VAL A 93 -5.83 13.79 -16.99
C VAL A 93 -5.65 15.30 -17.24
N PRO A 94 -6.72 16.06 -17.52
CA PRO A 94 -6.67 17.51 -17.57
C PRO A 94 -6.18 18.15 -16.26
N VAL A 95 -5.48 19.28 -16.35
CA VAL A 95 -4.94 19.97 -15.16
C VAL A 95 -6.05 20.47 -14.23
N GLU A 96 -7.21 20.82 -14.78
CA GLU A 96 -8.40 21.26 -14.04
C GLU A 96 -9.34 20.13 -13.61
N ALA A 97 -8.93 18.86 -13.74
CA ALA A 97 -9.76 17.74 -13.33
C ALA A 97 -10.02 17.74 -11.81
N ASP A 98 -11.26 17.41 -11.44
CA ASP A 98 -11.62 17.10 -10.07
C ASP A 98 -11.43 15.58 -9.85
N PRO A 99 -10.43 15.16 -9.04
CA PRO A 99 -10.18 13.73 -8.82
C PRO A 99 -11.36 13.04 -8.13
N ALA A 100 -12.25 13.76 -7.44
CA ALA A 100 -13.44 13.18 -6.81
C ALA A 100 -14.54 12.85 -7.82
N LEU A 101 -14.49 13.42 -9.04
CA LEU A 101 -15.45 13.19 -10.11
C LEU A 101 -14.89 12.31 -11.24
N ASP A 102 -13.60 11.97 -11.20
CA ASP A 102 -12.93 11.12 -12.17
C ASP A 102 -12.78 9.69 -11.61
N VAL A 103 -13.38 8.71 -12.29
CA VAL A 103 -13.36 7.30 -11.86
C VAL A 103 -11.94 6.73 -11.79
N GLY A 104 -11.03 7.19 -12.65
CA GLY A 104 -9.63 6.79 -12.66
C GLY A 104 -8.79 7.42 -11.54
N LEU A 105 -9.26 8.51 -10.93
CA LEU A 105 -8.52 9.23 -9.87
C LEU A 105 -9.22 9.23 -8.52
N ALA A 106 -10.46 8.74 -8.42
CA ALA A 106 -11.24 8.77 -7.18
C ALA A 106 -10.50 8.15 -5.98
N ALA A 107 -9.65 7.14 -6.22
CA ALA A 107 -8.82 6.53 -5.18
C ALA A 107 -7.73 7.47 -4.60
N LEU A 108 -7.40 8.55 -5.30
CA LEU A 108 -6.41 9.56 -4.93
C LEU A 108 -7.04 10.93 -4.62
N ALA A 109 -8.37 11.01 -4.57
CA ALA A 109 -9.09 12.27 -4.32
C ALA A 109 -8.72 12.87 -2.96
N GLU A 110 -8.48 12.00 -1.96
CA GLU A 110 -7.87 12.40 -0.69
C GLU A 110 -6.34 12.30 -0.78
N PRO A 111 -5.61 13.40 -0.54
CA PRO A 111 -4.14 13.37 -0.49
C PRO A 111 -3.63 12.47 0.64
N LEU A 112 -2.47 11.83 0.43
CA LEU A 112 -1.79 11.15 1.52
C LEU A 112 -1.32 12.14 2.58
N GLY A 113 -1.55 11.81 3.84
CA GLY A 113 -0.94 12.53 4.95
C GLY A 113 0.58 12.34 4.98
N LEU A 114 1.29 13.30 5.59
CA LEU A 114 2.75 13.28 5.70
C LEU A 114 3.30 11.99 6.32
N ALA A 115 2.62 11.44 7.32
CA ALA A 115 3.03 10.17 7.94
C ALA A 115 2.91 8.99 6.95
N SER A 116 1.89 8.99 6.09
CA SER A 116 1.69 7.95 5.07
C SER A 116 2.73 8.05 3.97
N THR A 117 3.10 9.27 3.55
CA THR A 117 4.18 9.47 2.58
C THR A 117 5.53 9.04 3.16
N ARG A 118 5.78 9.24 4.47
CA ARG A 118 6.99 8.72 5.13
C ARG A 118 7.01 7.21 5.24
N ALA A 119 5.90 6.57 5.61
CA ALA A 119 5.78 5.12 5.57
C ALA A 119 6.05 4.55 4.16
N TRP A 120 5.58 5.25 3.12
CA TRP A 120 5.91 4.93 1.73
C TRP A 120 7.41 5.04 1.44
N LEU A 121 8.04 6.16 1.80
CA LEU A 121 9.48 6.36 1.62
C LEU A 121 10.29 5.26 2.32
N ALA A 122 9.93 4.93 3.57
CA ALA A 122 10.57 3.89 4.35
C ALA A 122 10.45 2.50 3.71
N ALA A 123 9.38 2.23 2.94
CA ALA A 123 9.21 0.97 2.22
C ALA A 123 10.34 0.71 1.21
N ARG A 124 11.01 1.76 0.71
CA ARG A 124 12.21 1.63 -0.14
C ARG A 124 13.40 1.03 0.59
N SER A 125 13.46 1.20 1.91
CA SER A 125 14.50 0.65 2.79
C SER A 125 14.12 -0.69 3.40
N GLY A 126 12.92 -1.20 3.10
CA GLY A 126 12.42 -2.48 3.57
C GLY A 126 11.48 -2.38 4.76
N ARG A 127 10.94 -3.54 5.14
CA ARG A 127 9.90 -3.68 6.17
C ARG A 127 10.29 -3.06 7.50
N GLU A 128 11.53 -3.27 7.96
CA GLU A 128 12.01 -2.82 9.27
C GLU A 128 11.93 -1.29 9.40
N ALA A 129 12.23 -0.57 8.33
CA ALA A 129 12.12 0.88 8.29
C ALA A 129 10.64 1.31 8.39
N VAL A 130 9.73 0.63 7.69
CA VAL A 130 8.29 0.92 7.79
C VAL A 130 7.75 0.61 9.19
N VAL A 131 8.18 -0.49 9.81
CA VAL A 131 7.82 -0.81 11.20
C VAL A 131 8.26 0.31 12.15
N ALA A 132 9.47 0.84 11.97
CA ALA A 132 9.98 1.94 12.79
C ALA A 132 9.15 3.23 12.61
N GLU A 133 8.80 3.59 11.36
CA GLU A 133 7.91 4.73 11.09
C GLU A 133 6.53 4.55 11.72
N LEU A 134 5.94 3.35 11.59
CA LEU A 134 4.61 3.07 12.13
C LEU A 134 4.59 3.03 13.66
N ALA A 135 5.68 2.57 14.29
CA ALA A 135 5.83 2.51 15.74
C ALA A 135 5.96 3.90 16.38
N ALA A 136 6.38 4.92 15.62
CA ALA A 136 6.50 6.30 16.10
C ALA A 136 5.17 7.06 16.11
N ILE A 137 4.05 6.43 15.70
CA ILE A 137 2.75 7.07 15.59
C ILE A 137 1.95 6.88 16.88
N ASP A 138 1.87 7.93 17.68
CA ASP A 138 1.09 7.91 18.93
C ASP A 138 -0.41 8.15 18.70
N VAL A 139 -0.77 9.13 17.86
CA VAL A 139 -2.16 9.59 17.70
C VAL A 139 -2.89 8.76 16.64
N GLY A 140 -3.98 8.10 17.05
CA GLY A 140 -4.82 7.30 16.15
C GLY A 140 -4.23 5.94 15.75
N GLY A 141 -3.01 5.64 16.17
CA GLY A 141 -2.28 4.40 15.87
C GLY A 141 -1.84 4.29 14.41
N ALA A 142 -1.28 3.14 14.05
CA ALA A 142 -0.71 2.91 12.72
C ALA A 142 -1.75 2.80 11.59
N TYR A 143 -3.00 2.43 11.89
CA TYR A 143 -4.05 2.20 10.88
C TYR A 143 -4.31 3.38 9.94
N PRO A 144 -4.63 4.59 10.42
CA PRO A 144 -4.91 5.75 9.56
C PRO A 144 -3.71 6.19 8.72
N VAL A 145 -2.50 5.69 9.01
CA VAL A 145 -1.29 6.00 8.26
C VAL A 145 -0.96 4.91 7.24
N ALA A 146 -0.95 3.65 7.69
CA ALA A 146 -0.58 2.51 6.87
C ALA A 146 -1.61 2.19 5.78
N VAL A 147 -2.90 2.22 6.10
CA VAL A 147 -3.95 1.81 5.17
C VAL A 147 -4.00 2.70 3.92
N PRO A 148 -4.00 4.04 4.03
CA PRO A 148 -3.93 4.90 2.84
C PRO A 148 -2.68 4.66 1.99
N ALA A 149 -1.52 4.44 2.62
CA ALA A 149 -0.27 4.15 1.88
C ALA A 149 -0.36 2.83 1.11
N ILE A 150 -0.94 1.79 1.72
CA ILE A 150 -1.18 0.50 1.06
C ILE A 150 -2.17 0.65 -0.10
N GLU A 151 -3.27 1.37 0.11
CA GLU A 151 -4.29 1.61 -0.93
C GLU A 151 -3.71 2.39 -2.12
N TRP A 152 -2.82 3.35 -1.87
CA TRP A 152 -2.04 4.02 -2.91
C TRP A 152 -1.11 3.06 -3.66
N ALA A 153 -0.49 2.10 -2.99
CA ALA A 153 0.38 1.12 -3.63
C ALA A 153 -0.44 0.13 -4.48
N MET A 154 -1.62 -0.26 -3.99
CA MET A 154 -2.60 -1.05 -4.74
C MET A 154 -3.05 -0.31 -6.01
N PHE A 155 -3.41 0.97 -5.87
CA PHE A 155 -3.80 1.82 -7.00
C PHE A 155 -2.69 1.86 -8.05
N ARG A 156 -1.46 2.17 -7.64
CA ARG A 156 -0.34 2.32 -8.56
C ARG A 156 -0.05 1.02 -9.31
N ARG A 157 -0.07 -0.12 -8.61
CA ARG A 157 0.09 -1.44 -9.24
C ARG A 157 -1.00 -1.75 -10.27
N ARG A 158 -2.25 -1.39 -10.01
CA ARG A 158 -3.37 -1.61 -10.94
C ARG A 158 -3.24 -0.84 -12.24
N LEU A 159 -2.50 0.28 -12.27
CA LEU A 159 -2.19 0.99 -13.51
C LEU A 159 -1.32 0.15 -14.45
N PHE A 160 -0.49 -0.75 -13.90
CA PHE A 160 0.35 -1.67 -14.68
C PHE A 160 -0.31 -3.02 -14.93
N MET A 161 -0.92 -3.59 -13.89
CA MET A 161 -1.36 -4.98 -13.86
C MET A 161 -2.85 -5.16 -14.21
N GLY A 162 -3.60 -4.05 -14.31
CA GLY A 162 -5.05 -4.05 -14.45
C GLY A 162 -5.78 -4.16 -13.11
N GLN A 163 -7.11 -3.99 -13.16
CA GLN A 163 -7.97 -3.98 -11.97
C GLN A 163 -7.97 -5.32 -11.20
N GLU A 164 -7.79 -6.43 -11.92
CA GLU A 164 -7.78 -7.79 -11.38
C GLU A 164 -6.38 -8.25 -10.92
N ASP A 165 -5.50 -7.34 -10.49
CA ASP A 165 -4.16 -7.69 -9.98
C ASP A 165 -4.23 -8.70 -8.83
N ALA A 166 -4.01 -9.97 -9.15
CA ALA A 166 -4.11 -11.09 -8.24
C ALA A 166 -3.03 -11.10 -7.15
N TYR A 167 -1.94 -10.34 -7.32
CA TYR A 167 -0.89 -10.27 -6.32
C TYR A 167 -1.31 -9.50 -5.07
N ILE A 168 -2.15 -8.48 -5.23
CA ILE A 168 -2.66 -7.68 -4.10
C ILE A 168 -3.31 -8.56 -3.02
N PRO A 169 -4.32 -9.40 -3.32
CA PRO A 169 -4.91 -10.26 -2.32
C PRO A 169 -3.95 -11.35 -1.82
N GLN A 170 -3.07 -11.88 -2.69
CA GLN A 170 -2.06 -12.85 -2.27
C GLN A 170 -1.10 -12.28 -1.23
N ALA A 171 -0.57 -11.07 -1.46
CA ALA A 171 0.32 -10.38 -0.53
C ALA A 171 -0.38 -10.09 0.81
N CYS A 172 -1.59 -9.53 0.78
CA CYS A 172 -2.35 -9.21 2.00
C CYS A 172 -2.59 -10.46 2.87
N ILE A 173 -3.00 -11.57 2.26
CA ILE A 173 -3.31 -12.82 2.96
C ILE A 173 -2.04 -13.53 3.44
N ALA A 174 -0.98 -13.60 2.62
CA ALA A 174 0.28 -14.21 3.00
C ALA A 174 0.90 -13.48 4.21
N TRP A 175 0.85 -12.14 4.21
CA TRP A 175 1.35 -11.36 5.33
C TRP A 175 0.56 -11.52 6.62
N ALA A 176 -0.73 -11.87 6.56
CA ALA A 176 -1.51 -12.08 7.78
C ALA A 176 -0.92 -13.21 8.63
N ALA A 177 -0.56 -14.34 7.99
CA ALA A 177 0.10 -15.47 8.64
C ALA A 177 1.57 -15.17 8.94
N ARG A 178 2.30 -14.58 7.98
CA ARG A 178 3.73 -14.25 8.16
C ARG A 178 3.97 -13.32 9.34
N ALA A 179 3.14 -12.29 9.52
CA ALA A 179 3.23 -11.36 10.64
C ALA A 179 3.01 -12.06 11.99
N GLU A 180 2.12 -13.06 12.05
CA GLU A 180 1.90 -13.86 13.26
C GLU A 180 3.14 -14.70 13.63
N HIS A 181 3.76 -15.36 12.65
CA HIS A 181 5.02 -16.10 12.87
C HIS A 181 6.16 -15.17 13.33
N ILE A 182 6.33 -14.01 12.67
CA ILE A 182 7.37 -13.05 13.06
C ILE A 182 7.12 -12.51 14.47
N ALA A 183 5.88 -12.15 14.82
CA ALA A 183 5.53 -11.66 16.15
C ALA A 183 5.84 -12.69 17.25
N ARG A 184 5.78 -14.00 16.92
CA ARG A 184 6.12 -15.11 17.83
C ARG A 184 7.58 -15.56 17.74
N ALA A 185 8.41 -14.90 16.93
CA ALA A 185 9.78 -15.32 16.61
C ALA A 185 9.87 -16.76 16.07
N GLU A 186 8.86 -17.19 15.33
CA GLU A 186 8.82 -18.48 14.65
C GLU A 186 9.40 -18.39 13.23
N ALA A 187 9.92 -19.51 12.73
CA ALA A 187 10.45 -19.58 11.37
C ALA A 187 9.33 -19.45 10.32
N TRP A 188 9.63 -18.76 9.22
CA TRP A 188 8.74 -18.61 8.06
C TRP A 188 9.51 -18.92 6.77
N ASP A 189 8.80 -19.37 5.71
CA ASP A 189 9.41 -19.59 4.39
C ASP A 189 9.68 -18.24 3.68
N GLU A 190 10.77 -17.59 4.08
CA GLU A 190 11.28 -16.35 3.49
C GLU A 190 11.63 -16.53 2.01
N SER A 191 12.11 -17.72 1.62
CA SER A 191 12.44 -18.02 0.23
C SER A 191 11.19 -18.10 -0.64
N GLY A 192 10.11 -18.71 -0.13
CA GLY A 192 8.80 -18.76 -0.79
C GLY A 192 8.20 -17.38 -0.97
N ALA A 193 8.24 -16.54 0.06
CA ALA A 193 7.79 -15.15 -0.03
C ALA A 193 8.58 -14.35 -1.09
N ALA A 194 9.90 -14.50 -1.12
CA ALA A 194 10.75 -13.85 -2.11
C ALA A 194 10.43 -14.31 -3.55
N ARG A 195 10.19 -15.62 -3.76
CA ARG A 195 9.78 -16.17 -5.07
C ARG A 195 8.43 -15.62 -5.53
N LEU A 196 7.44 -15.60 -4.63
CA LEU A 196 6.11 -15.08 -4.92
C LEU A 196 6.17 -13.62 -5.37
N ARG A 197 6.91 -12.79 -4.62
CA ARG A 197 7.13 -11.38 -4.95
C ARG A 197 7.86 -11.21 -6.27
N ALA A 198 8.94 -11.96 -6.50
CA ALA A 198 9.71 -11.88 -7.74
C ALA A 198 8.88 -12.23 -8.97
N GLY A 199 8.02 -13.26 -8.88
CA GLY A 199 7.12 -13.65 -9.97
C GLY A 199 5.93 -12.73 -10.22
N SER A 200 5.70 -11.74 -9.35
CA SER A 200 4.56 -10.82 -9.40
C SER A 200 4.95 -9.35 -9.59
N ARG A 201 6.24 -9.08 -9.86
CA ARG A 201 6.73 -7.74 -10.16
C ARG A 201 6.17 -7.27 -11.48
N VAL A 202 5.87 -5.97 -11.55
CA VAL A 202 5.65 -5.27 -12.82
C VAL A 202 6.90 -5.44 -13.68
N GLU A 203 6.71 -5.76 -14.96
CA GLU A 203 7.80 -6.00 -15.90
C GLU A 203 8.65 -4.71 -16.01
N PRO A 204 9.99 -4.80 -15.91
CA PRO A 204 10.86 -3.63 -16.03
C PRO A 204 10.65 -2.88 -17.36
N GLY A 205 10.49 -1.56 -17.29
CA GLY A 205 10.25 -0.69 -18.44
C GLY A 205 8.77 -0.50 -18.80
N SER A 206 7.84 -1.16 -18.12
CA SER A 206 6.39 -0.93 -18.26
C SER A 206 6.00 0.54 -18.05
N TRP A 207 6.63 1.24 -17.11
CA TRP A 207 6.40 2.67 -16.87
C TRP A 207 6.69 3.51 -18.11
N ARG A 208 7.84 3.30 -18.76
CA ARG A 208 8.20 4.05 -19.99
C ARG A 208 7.27 3.74 -21.17
N LEU A 209 6.66 2.56 -21.19
CA LEU A 209 5.73 2.18 -22.25
C LEU A 209 4.35 2.83 -22.08
N LEU A 210 3.99 3.17 -20.85
CA LEU A 210 2.68 3.74 -20.50
C LEU A 210 2.71 5.26 -20.28
N ALA A 211 3.88 5.83 -19.96
CA ALA A 211 4.10 7.25 -19.72
C ALA A 211 4.22 8.11 -21.00
#